data_AF-A0A661YB44-F1
#
_entry.id   AF-A0A661YB44-F1
#
_cell.length_a   1.000
_cell.length_b   1.000
_cell.length_c   1.000
_cell.angle_alpha   90.00
_cell.angle_beta   90.00
_cell.angle_gamma   90.00
#
_symmetry.space_group_name_H-M   'P 1'
#
loop_
_entity.id
_entity.type
_entity.pdbx_description
1 polymer ?
#
loop_
_entity_poly.entity_id
_entity_poly.type
_entity_poly.pdbx_seq_one_letter_code
_entity_poly.pdbx_strand_id
1 'polypeptide(L)'
;MPAKIRLQRRGRKARPFYHIVIADGRAPRDGKFIEKIGTYNPIVEPADIQLNFDRALYWLQSGAQPTDTVRTILSFKGVMYKNHLLKGVKKGALTEEQAEAKFQAWLSEKEAKADNKVKESELAKKEAHKQVLEAEKLVKETRAKDIAAKRAAAIEKQVEAAREEITAEATEEAGEVKEEVKEEVKIEEVKDETPAAEETKAEATEEKTEEPKEEEVKIEEVKEEEPKAEEKKEEKAEEAKAEEVKIEEVKEEEPKAEEVKKEEVKEEE
;
A
#
# COMPACT_ATOMS: atom_id res chain seq x y z
N MET A 1 9.97 41.07 -3.01
CA MET A 1 9.91 40.53 -4.39
C MET A 1 8.45 40.26 -4.71
N PRO A 2 8.05 39.89 -5.94
CA PRO A 2 6.76 39.18 -6.10
C PRO A 2 6.73 37.96 -5.19
N ALA A 3 5.52 37.57 -4.75
CA ALA A 3 5.32 36.35 -3.99
C ALA A 3 5.80 35.13 -4.81
N LYS A 4 6.48 34.19 -4.15
CA LYS A 4 7.01 32.97 -4.77
C LYS A 4 6.34 31.74 -4.16
N ILE A 5 5.98 30.80 -5.02
CA ILE A 5 5.53 29.46 -4.59
C ILE A 5 6.78 28.58 -4.51
N ARG A 6 7.10 28.13 -3.30
CA ARG A 6 8.38 27.48 -2.98
C ARG A 6 8.21 26.29 -2.04
N LEU A 7 9.19 25.40 -2.05
CA LEU A 7 9.30 24.32 -1.07
C LEU A 7 10.00 24.82 0.20
N GLN A 8 9.30 24.78 1.32
CA GLN A 8 9.89 24.91 2.65
C GLN A 8 10.31 23.51 3.13
N ARG A 9 11.53 23.36 3.66
CA ARG A 9 12.04 22.06 4.08
C ARG A 9 11.63 21.78 5.53
N ARG A 10 11.06 20.60 5.72
CA ARG A 10 10.74 19.97 7.01
C ARG A 10 11.27 18.53 7.01
N GLY A 11 10.93 17.76 8.03
CA GLY A 11 11.45 16.40 8.23
C GLY A 11 12.85 16.39 8.85
N ARG A 12 13.51 15.23 8.79
CA ARG A 12 14.76 14.93 9.50
C ARG A 12 15.94 14.70 8.55
N LYS A 13 17.15 14.50 9.09
CA LYS A 13 18.32 14.07 8.29
C LYS A 13 17.95 12.78 7.55
N ALA A 14 18.37 12.68 6.27
CA ALA A 14 18.03 11.59 5.34
C ALA A 14 16.52 11.33 5.06
N ARG A 15 15.58 12.04 5.68
CA ARG A 15 14.14 11.95 5.36
C ARG A 15 13.52 13.34 5.21
N PRO A 16 13.71 14.00 4.04
CA PRO A 16 13.15 15.31 3.75
C PRO A 16 11.63 15.22 3.53
N PHE A 17 10.90 16.20 4.06
CA PHE A 17 9.49 16.41 3.78
C PHE A 17 9.30 17.89 3.42
N TYR A 18 8.50 18.21 2.41
CA TYR A 18 8.36 19.59 1.95
C TYR A 18 6.94 20.11 2.15
N HIS A 19 6.83 21.37 2.53
CA HIS A 19 5.57 22.12 2.46
C HIS A 19 5.61 23.02 1.23
N ILE A 20 4.52 23.00 0.45
CA ILE A 20 4.34 23.92 -0.68
C ILE A 20 3.70 25.18 -0.11
N VAL A 21 4.47 26.27 -0.07
CA VAL A 21 4.08 27.53 0.59
C VAL A 21 4.24 28.73 -0.33
N ILE A 22 3.38 29.73 -0.14
CA ILE A 22 3.53 31.06 -0.73
C ILE A 22 4.22 31.97 0.29
N ALA A 23 5.30 32.63 -0.11
CA ALA A 23 6.01 33.62 0.70
C ALA A 23 6.62 34.73 -0.17
N ASP A 24 6.99 35.87 0.41
CA ASP A 24 7.86 36.82 -0.30
C ASP A 24 9.20 36.13 -0.63
N GLY A 25 9.69 36.32 -1.85
CA GLY A 25 11.02 35.87 -2.27
C GLY A 25 12.20 36.41 -1.44
N ARG A 26 12.00 37.42 -0.58
CA ARG A 26 13.00 37.89 0.41
C ARG A 26 13.04 37.06 1.69
N ALA A 27 11.97 36.34 2.06
CA ALA A 27 11.91 35.61 3.33
C ALA A 27 12.90 34.42 3.32
N PRO A 28 13.51 34.04 4.46
CA PRO A 28 14.38 32.85 4.52
C PRO A 28 13.58 31.57 4.22
N ARG A 29 14.24 30.52 3.72
CA ARG A 29 13.60 29.28 3.20
C ARG A 29 12.52 28.73 4.12
N ASP A 30 12.85 28.60 5.41
CA ASP A 30 11.99 27.98 6.42
C ASP A 30 11.39 29.00 7.42
N GLY A 31 11.33 30.28 7.03
CA GLY A 31 10.74 31.35 7.84
C GLY A 31 9.24 31.56 7.63
N LYS A 32 8.77 32.77 7.95
CA LYS A 32 7.36 33.17 7.80
C LYS A 32 6.90 33.05 6.34
N PHE A 33 5.76 32.39 6.14
CA PHE A 33 5.03 32.30 4.89
C PHE A 33 3.67 33.01 5.01
N ILE A 34 2.98 33.20 3.88
CA ILE A 34 1.64 33.79 3.81
C ILE A 34 0.59 32.68 3.94
N GLU A 35 0.71 31.64 3.13
CA GLU A 35 -0.22 30.52 3.09
C GLU A 35 0.51 29.21 2.73
N LYS A 36 0.04 28.09 3.29
CA LYS A 36 0.45 26.73 2.93
C LYS A 36 -0.63 26.11 2.05
N ILE A 37 -0.29 25.80 0.80
CA ILE A 37 -1.22 25.21 -0.18
C ILE A 37 -1.07 23.69 -0.35
N GLY A 38 -0.01 23.09 0.20
CA GLY A 38 0.20 21.65 0.04
C GLY A 38 1.42 21.07 0.75
N THR A 39 1.67 19.81 0.44
CA THR A 39 2.79 18.98 0.93
C THR A 39 3.39 18.21 -0.24
N TYR A 40 4.67 17.84 -0.09
CA TYR A 40 5.37 17.00 -1.05
C TYR A 40 6.37 16.09 -0.33
N ASN A 41 6.26 14.78 -0.62
CA ASN A 41 7.05 13.73 0.00
C ASN A 41 7.72 12.85 -1.08
N PRO A 42 9.01 13.12 -1.40
CA PRO A 42 9.75 12.38 -2.42
C PRO A 42 10.33 11.04 -1.95
N ILE A 43 10.03 10.60 -0.71
CA ILE A 43 10.59 9.35 -0.15
C ILE A 43 9.75 8.13 -0.55
N VAL A 44 8.45 8.35 -0.78
CA VAL A 44 7.51 7.31 -1.22
C VAL A 44 7.60 7.20 -2.74
N GLU A 45 7.48 6.00 -3.28
CA GLU A 45 7.44 5.71 -4.71
C GLU A 45 6.12 5.00 -5.05
N PRO A 46 5.13 5.68 -5.66
CA PRO A 46 5.20 7.02 -6.25
C PRO A 46 5.22 8.17 -5.23
N ALA A 47 5.78 9.32 -5.63
CA ALA A 47 5.93 10.48 -4.76
C ALA A 47 4.58 11.12 -4.38
N ASP A 48 4.33 11.20 -3.07
CA ASP A 48 3.08 11.75 -2.52
C ASP A 48 3.05 13.29 -2.61
N ILE A 49 1.99 13.81 -3.22
CA ILE A 49 1.74 15.23 -3.51
C ILE A 49 0.29 15.53 -3.15
N GLN A 50 0.09 16.24 -2.04
CA GLN A 50 -1.20 16.78 -1.62
C GLN A 50 -1.20 18.28 -1.90
N LEU A 51 -2.17 18.77 -2.67
CA LEU A 51 -2.23 20.15 -3.13
C LEU A 51 -3.68 20.64 -3.15
N ASN A 52 -3.95 21.79 -2.54
CA ASN A 52 -5.19 22.52 -2.75
C ASN A 52 -5.14 23.19 -4.14
N PHE A 53 -5.95 22.68 -5.07
CA PHE A 53 -5.94 23.10 -6.47
C PHE A 53 -6.36 24.57 -6.65
N ASP A 54 -7.45 24.98 -6.01
CA ASP A 54 -8.06 26.29 -6.19
C ASP A 54 -7.19 27.42 -5.61
N ARG A 55 -6.60 27.19 -4.43
CA ARG A 55 -5.66 28.14 -3.83
C ARG A 55 -4.37 28.23 -4.64
N ALA A 56 -3.87 27.13 -5.19
CA ALA A 56 -2.72 27.14 -6.09
C ALA A 56 -3.01 27.94 -7.38
N LEU A 57 -4.20 27.75 -7.97
CA LEU A 57 -4.64 28.47 -9.15
C LEU A 57 -4.82 29.97 -8.87
N TYR A 58 -5.47 30.34 -7.77
CA TYR A 58 -5.64 31.72 -7.32
C TYR A 58 -4.31 32.46 -7.25
N TRP A 59 -3.32 31.92 -6.52
CA TRP A 59 -2.01 32.56 -6.37
C TRP A 59 -1.25 32.70 -7.70
N LEU A 60 -1.36 31.72 -8.61
CA LEU A 60 -0.78 31.83 -9.96
C LEU A 60 -1.47 32.90 -10.82
N GLN A 61 -2.78 33.15 -10.63
CA GLN A 61 -3.50 34.24 -11.29
C GLN A 61 -3.15 35.60 -10.68
N SER A 62 -2.92 35.68 -9.37
CA SER A 62 -2.37 36.85 -8.67
C SER A 62 -0.89 37.15 -9.00
N GLY A 63 -0.27 36.38 -9.90
CA GLY A 63 1.09 36.61 -10.39
C GLY A 63 2.22 35.96 -9.57
N ALA A 64 1.90 35.10 -8.60
CA ALA A 64 2.90 34.40 -7.81
C ALA A 64 3.78 33.51 -8.72
N GLN A 65 5.10 33.57 -8.52
CA GLN A 65 6.06 32.88 -9.37
C GLN A 65 6.48 31.53 -8.75
N PRO A 66 6.21 30.39 -9.39
CA PRO A 66 6.67 29.10 -8.89
C PRO A 66 8.17 28.91 -9.13
N THR A 67 8.85 28.38 -8.11
CA THR A 67 10.21 27.82 -8.25
C THR A 67 10.21 26.58 -9.14
N ASP A 68 11.36 26.18 -9.67
CA ASP A 68 11.46 25.17 -10.74
C ASP A 68 10.84 23.81 -10.36
N THR A 69 11.25 23.20 -9.25
CA THR A 69 10.65 21.95 -8.75
C THR A 69 9.14 22.09 -8.48
N VAL A 70 8.70 23.25 -7.98
CA VAL A 70 7.27 23.53 -7.75
C VAL A 70 6.51 23.65 -9.07
N ARG A 71 7.10 24.23 -10.11
CA ARG A 71 6.52 24.27 -11.46
C ARG A 71 6.28 22.86 -11.99
N THR A 72 7.23 21.94 -11.79
CA THR A 72 7.06 20.53 -12.18
C THR A 72 5.91 19.87 -11.42
N ILE A 73 5.82 20.08 -10.10
CA ILE A 73 4.71 19.56 -9.26
C ILE A 73 3.34 20.13 -9.71
N LEU A 74 3.26 21.45 -9.95
CA LEU A 74 2.05 22.12 -10.42
C LEU A 74 1.67 21.77 -11.87
N SER A 75 2.65 21.37 -12.69
CA SER A 75 2.44 20.83 -14.04
C SER A 75 1.91 19.40 -14.00
N PHE A 76 2.48 18.56 -13.12
CA PHE A 76 2.03 17.19 -12.90
C PHE A 76 0.58 17.13 -12.39
N LYS A 77 0.21 18.00 -11.44
CA LYS A 77 -1.17 18.13 -10.93
C LYS A 77 -2.09 19.01 -11.82
N GLY A 78 -1.65 19.46 -12.99
CA GLY A 78 -2.50 20.17 -13.98
C GLY A 78 -2.80 21.64 -13.72
N VAL A 79 -2.49 22.20 -12.54
CA VAL A 79 -2.74 23.62 -12.20
C VAL A 79 -2.13 24.59 -13.23
N MET A 80 -0.91 24.29 -13.69
CA MET A 80 -0.23 25.10 -14.73
C MET A 80 -0.98 25.07 -16.08
N TYR A 81 -1.58 23.93 -16.43
CA TYR A 81 -2.33 23.77 -17.68
C TYR A 81 -3.69 24.49 -17.61
N LYS A 82 -4.45 24.33 -16.52
CA LYS A 82 -5.68 25.09 -16.26
C LYS A 82 -5.44 26.60 -16.27
N ASN A 83 -4.34 27.08 -15.65
CA ASN A 83 -3.96 28.50 -15.70
C ASN A 83 -3.60 28.98 -17.12
N HIS A 84 -3.01 28.13 -17.97
CA HIS A 84 -2.75 28.48 -19.37
C HIS A 84 -4.05 28.61 -20.18
N LEU A 85 -4.96 27.65 -20.04
CA LEU A 85 -6.27 27.66 -20.70
C LEU A 85 -7.11 28.88 -20.29
N LEU A 86 -7.17 29.20 -18.99
CA LEU A 86 -7.87 30.38 -18.48
C LEU A 86 -7.23 31.71 -18.94
N LYS A 87 -5.93 31.74 -19.25
CA LYS A 87 -5.28 32.89 -19.92
C LYS A 87 -5.67 33.00 -21.39
N GLY A 88 -6.04 31.90 -22.05
CA GLY A 88 -6.65 31.90 -23.39
C GLY A 88 -8.07 32.46 -23.36
N VAL A 89 -8.89 32.02 -22.41
CA VAL A 89 -10.25 32.55 -22.18
C VAL A 89 -10.21 34.06 -21.89
N LYS A 90 -9.36 34.52 -20.98
CA LYS A 90 -9.19 35.97 -20.68
C LYS A 90 -8.69 36.81 -21.86
N LYS A 91 -8.24 36.18 -22.96
CA LYS A 91 -7.85 36.83 -24.21
C LYS A 91 -8.90 36.67 -25.34
N GLY A 92 -10.04 36.02 -25.07
CA GLY A 92 -11.07 35.73 -26.06
C GLY A 92 -10.72 34.62 -27.06
N ALA A 93 -9.66 33.84 -26.82
CA ALA A 93 -9.19 32.81 -27.76
C ALA A 93 -9.86 31.43 -27.56
N LEU A 94 -10.57 31.22 -26.45
CA LEU A 94 -11.35 30.02 -26.12
C LEU A 94 -12.59 30.42 -25.31
N THR A 95 -13.64 29.62 -25.37
CA THR A 95 -14.73 29.65 -24.37
C THR A 95 -14.32 28.90 -23.10
N GLU A 96 -15.03 29.14 -21.99
CA GLU A 96 -14.78 28.45 -20.72
C GLU A 96 -15.04 26.94 -20.82
N GLU A 97 -16.10 26.54 -21.53
CA GLU A 97 -16.44 25.15 -21.81
C GLU A 97 -15.33 24.42 -22.60
N GLN A 98 -14.80 25.07 -23.65
CA GLN A 98 -13.69 24.53 -24.44
C GLN A 98 -12.40 24.40 -23.62
N ALA A 99 -12.19 25.30 -22.65
CA ALA A 99 -11.08 25.20 -21.71
C ALA A 99 -11.25 24.02 -20.76
N GLU A 100 -12.43 23.84 -20.16
CA GLU A 100 -12.66 22.73 -19.23
C GLU A 100 -12.64 21.37 -19.95
N ALA A 101 -13.26 21.25 -21.14
CA ALA A 101 -13.21 20.02 -21.94
C ALA A 101 -11.77 19.59 -22.27
N LYS A 102 -10.90 20.55 -22.66
CA LYS A 102 -9.46 20.31 -22.90
C LYS A 102 -8.72 19.93 -21.61
N PHE A 103 -9.11 20.50 -20.46
CA PHE A 103 -8.54 20.17 -19.17
C PHE A 103 -8.91 18.75 -18.71
N GLN A 104 -10.16 18.35 -18.87
CA GLN A 104 -10.65 17.00 -18.51
C GLN A 104 -10.06 15.91 -19.41
N ALA A 105 -9.97 16.15 -20.72
CA ALA A 105 -9.28 15.24 -21.65
C ALA A 105 -7.79 15.05 -21.31
N TRP A 106 -7.12 16.11 -20.83
CA TRP A 106 -5.75 16.03 -20.35
C TRP A 106 -5.64 15.28 -19.01
N LEU A 107 -6.59 15.46 -18.09
CA LEU A 107 -6.60 14.74 -16.81
C LEU A 107 -6.71 13.22 -17.02
N SER A 108 -7.67 12.76 -17.83
CA SER A 108 -7.84 11.33 -18.10
C SER A 108 -6.63 10.71 -18.81
N GLU A 109 -5.99 11.42 -19.75
CA GLU A 109 -4.73 10.99 -20.37
C GLU A 109 -3.59 10.86 -19.35
N LYS A 110 -3.55 11.75 -18.33
CA LYS A 110 -2.53 11.74 -17.28
C LYS A 110 -2.77 10.66 -16.23
N GLU A 111 -4.02 10.44 -15.84
CA GLU A 111 -4.41 9.38 -14.92
C GLU A 111 -4.12 8.01 -15.53
N ALA A 112 -4.51 7.77 -16.78
CA ALA A 112 -4.15 6.54 -17.50
C ALA A 112 -2.63 6.31 -17.58
N LYS A 113 -1.84 7.37 -17.80
CA LYS A 113 -0.37 7.29 -17.79
C LYS A 113 0.21 7.04 -16.40
N ALA A 114 -0.38 7.61 -15.35
CA ALA A 114 0.02 7.38 -13.96
C ALA A 114 -0.27 5.92 -13.55
N ASP A 115 -1.47 5.42 -13.82
CA ASP A 115 -1.88 4.04 -13.53
C ASP A 115 -0.98 3.02 -14.23
N ASN A 116 -0.68 3.24 -15.51
CA ASN A 116 0.23 2.38 -16.25
C ASN A 116 1.64 2.38 -15.63
N LYS A 117 2.13 3.53 -15.15
CA LYS A 117 3.45 3.60 -14.49
C LYS A 117 3.46 2.94 -13.11
N VAL A 118 2.37 3.07 -12.34
CA VAL A 118 2.20 2.36 -11.07
C VAL A 118 2.20 0.84 -11.30
N LYS A 119 1.41 0.35 -12.26
CA LYS A 119 1.34 -1.07 -12.65
C LYS A 119 2.71 -1.61 -13.09
N GLU A 120 3.43 -0.89 -13.96
CA GLU A 120 4.81 -1.22 -14.35
C GLU A 120 5.74 -1.31 -13.13
N SER A 121 5.68 -0.34 -12.20
CA SER A 121 6.50 -0.34 -10.99
C SER A 121 6.18 -1.49 -10.05
N GLU A 122 4.90 -1.91 -9.94
CA GLU A 122 4.50 -3.04 -9.14
C GLU A 122 4.94 -4.38 -9.73
N LEU A 123 4.81 -4.53 -11.05
CA LEU A 123 5.30 -5.73 -11.75
C LEU A 123 6.82 -5.87 -11.58
N ALA A 124 7.58 -4.79 -11.80
CA ALA A 124 9.03 -4.78 -11.58
C ALA A 124 9.40 -5.12 -10.12
N LYS A 125 8.67 -4.59 -9.12
CA LYS A 125 8.86 -4.95 -7.71
C LYS A 125 8.56 -6.44 -7.43
N LYS A 126 7.49 -6.99 -8.01
CA LYS A 126 7.09 -8.41 -7.88
C LYS A 126 8.11 -9.34 -8.54
N GLU A 127 8.60 -9.00 -9.73
CA GLU A 127 9.63 -9.76 -10.45
C GLU A 127 10.98 -9.73 -9.74
N ALA A 128 11.45 -8.55 -9.30
CA ALA A 128 12.67 -8.44 -8.51
C ALA A 128 12.60 -9.27 -7.21
N HIS A 129 11.47 -9.20 -6.50
CA HIS A 129 11.24 -10.02 -5.31
C HIS A 129 11.25 -11.52 -5.62
N LYS A 130 10.63 -11.95 -6.72
CA LYS A 130 10.66 -13.35 -7.18
C LYS A 130 12.09 -13.82 -7.48
N GLN A 131 12.88 -13.02 -8.21
CA GLN A 131 14.28 -13.33 -8.52
C GLN A 131 15.15 -13.45 -7.26
N VAL A 132 14.94 -12.57 -6.26
CA VAL A 132 15.62 -12.66 -4.96
C VAL A 132 15.26 -13.96 -4.24
N LEU A 133 13.99 -14.35 -4.22
CA LEU A 133 13.55 -15.62 -3.61
C LEU A 133 14.11 -16.86 -4.34
N GLU A 134 14.20 -16.82 -5.67
CA GLU A 134 14.77 -17.92 -6.47
C GLU A 134 16.28 -18.03 -6.26
N ALA A 135 17.00 -16.91 -6.23
CA ALA A 135 18.43 -16.87 -5.87
C ALA A 135 18.68 -17.37 -4.44
N GLU A 136 17.84 -16.98 -3.46
CA GLU A 136 17.94 -17.49 -2.10
C GLU A 136 17.71 -19.00 -2.01
N LYS A 137 16.77 -19.57 -2.79
CA LYS A 137 16.53 -21.02 -2.84
C LYS A 137 17.76 -21.76 -3.37
N LEU A 138 18.34 -21.31 -4.47
CA LEU A 138 19.56 -21.90 -5.04
C LEU A 138 20.74 -21.84 -4.05
N VAL A 139 20.91 -20.72 -3.34
CA VAL A 139 21.93 -20.57 -2.27
C VAL A 139 21.65 -21.47 -1.07
N LYS A 140 20.38 -21.71 -0.70
CA LYS A 140 20.00 -22.65 0.37
C LYS A 140 20.24 -24.11 -0.04
N GLU A 141 19.87 -24.48 -1.27
CA GLU A 141 20.06 -25.84 -1.81
C GLU A 141 21.53 -26.23 -1.98
N THR A 142 22.37 -25.31 -2.49
CA THR A 142 23.82 -25.51 -2.61
C THR A 142 24.46 -25.70 -1.24
N ARG A 143 24.18 -24.80 -0.28
CA ARG A 143 24.64 -24.95 1.11
C ARG A 143 24.16 -26.25 1.76
N ALA A 144 22.92 -26.67 1.50
CA ALA A 144 22.39 -27.92 2.03
C ALA A 144 23.15 -29.15 1.48
N LYS A 145 23.46 -29.15 0.17
CA LYS A 145 24.29 -30.18 -0.48
C LYS A 145 25.71 -30.20 0.09
N ASP A 146 26.34 -29.04 0.28
CA ASP A 146 27.68 -28.94 0.88
C ASP A 146 27.71 -29.46 2.33
N ILE A 147 26.66 -29.16 3.12
CA ILE A 147 26.52 -29.67 4.50
C ILE A 147 26.29 -31.18 4.50
N ALA A 148 25.45 -31.70 3.59
CA ALA A 148 25.22 -33.14 3.44
C ALA A 148 26.50 -33.89 3.05
N ALA A 149 27.26 -33.38 2.06
CA ALA A 149 28.54 -33.95 1.65
C ALA A 149 29.57 -33.94 2.79
N LYS A 150 29.67 -32.83 3.55
CA LYS A 150 30.55 -32.75 4.74
C LYS A 150 30.15 -33.73 5.85
N ARG A 151 28.85 -33.95 6.06
CA ARG A 151 28.34 -34.94 7.03
C ARG A 151 28.60 -36.37 6.57
N ALA A 152 28.36 -36.68 5.31
CA ALA A 152 28.66 -38.00 4.73
C ALA A 152 30.15 -38.33 4.86
N ALA A 153 31.05 -37.42 4.44
CA ALA A 153 32.49 -37.61 4.57
C ALA A 153 32.99 -37.67 6.03
N ALA A 154 32.27 -37.07 6.99
CA ALA A 154 32.56 -37.22 8.41
C ALA A 154 32.12 -38.59 8.95
N ILE A 155 30.97 -39.10 8.50
CA ILE A 155 30.47 -40.44 8.84
C ILE A 155 31.38 -41.51 8.25
N GLU A 156 31.78 -41.39 6.98
CA GLU A 156 32.74 -42.31 6.33
C GLU A 156 34.05 -42.38 7.11
N LYS A 157 34.61 -41.24 7.54
CA LYS A 157 35.81 -41.22 8.41
C LYS A 157 35.60 -41.84 9.78
N GLN A 158 34.40 -41.72 10.38
CA GLN A 158 34.09 -42.39 11.65
C GLN A 158 33.94 -43.89 11.47
N VAL A 159 33.36 -44.35 10.36
CA VAL A 159 33.26 -45.78 10.02
C VAL A 159 34.63 -46.38 9.68
N GLU A 160 35.48 -45.63 8.99
CA GLU A 160 36.87 -46.03 8.69
C GLU A 160 37.70 -46.11 9.98
N ALA A 161 37.66 -45.08 10.84
CA ALA A 161 38.34 -45.08 12.13
C ALA A 161 37.87 -46.21 13.06
N ALA A 162 36.55 -46.43 13.18
CA ALA A 162 36.00 -47.54 13.98
C ALA A 162 36.41 -48.90 13.40
N ARG A 163 36.56 -49.02 12.07
CA ARG A 163 37.03 -50.25 11.43
C ARG A 163 38.52 -50.49 11.67
N GLU A 164 39.34 -49.44 11.69
CA GLU A 164 40.75 -49.51 12.08
C GLU A 164 40.90 -49.91 13.56
N GLU A 165 40.08 -49.34 14.45
CA GLU A 165 40.04 -49.63 15.89
C GLU A 165 39.67 -51.10 16.16
N ILE A 166 38.62 -51.62 15.50
CA ILE A 166 38.25 -53.05 15.57
C ILE A 166 39.37 -53.97 15.04
N THR A 167 40.14 -53.55 14.02
CA THR A 167 41.30 -54.35 13.56
C THR A 167 42.52 -54.25 14.48
N ALA A 168 42.66 -53.18 15.26
CA ALA A 168 43.70 -53.07 16.28
C ALA A 168 43.37 -53.96 17.49
N GLU A 169 42.12 -53.93 17.96
CA GLU A 169 41.62 -54.75 19.08
C GLU A 169 41.72 -56.26 18.76
N ALA A 170 41.38 -56.67 17.53
CA ALA A 170 41.59 -58.03 17.04
C ALA A 170 43.08 -58.44 16.88
N THR A 171 44.03 -57.50 17.01
CA THR A 171 45.48 -57.77 17.02
C THR A 171 46.02 -57.84 18.46
N GLU A 172 45.36 -57.24 19.46
CA GLU A 172 45.66 -57.44 20.88
C GLU A 172 45.05 -58.74 21.44
N GLU A 173 43.83 -59.13 21.07
CA GLU A 173 43.26 -60.43 21.50
C GLU A 173 44.08 -61.65 20.99
N ALA A 174 44.80 -61.49 19.88
CA ALA A 174 45.75 -62.50 19.39
C ALA A 174 47.00 -62.68 20.29
N GLY A 175 47.20 -61.80 21.28
CA GLY A 175 48.25 -61.87 22.28
C GLY A 175 47.91 -62.68 23.54
N GLU A 176 46.63 -62.72 23.94
CA GLU A 176 46.21 -63.34 25.21
C GLU A 176 45.48 -64.68 25.08
N VAL A 177 44.80 -64.96 23.96
CA VAL A 177 44.07 -66.24 23.78
C VAL A 177 45.02 -67.35 23.30
N LYS A 178 45.85 -67.87 24.21
CA LYS A 178 46.62 -69.11 24.00
C LYS A 178 46.56 -70.12 25.15
N GLU A 179 45.80 -69.82 26.19
CA GLU A 179 45.36 -70.74 27.22
C GLU A 179 43.82 -70.64 27.33
N GLU A 180 43.15 -71.70 27.76
CA GLU A 180 41.69 -71.73 28.03
C GLU A 180 40.69 -71.66 26.86
N VAL A 181 40.96 -72.33 25.74
CA VAL A 181 39.86 -72.87 24.88
C VAL A 181 39.59 -74.33 25.26
N LYS A 182 38.77 -74.57 26.30
CA LYS A 182 38.17 -75.90 26.51
C LYS A 182 36.93 -76.05 27.42
N GLU A 183 35.93 -75.16 27.38
CA GLU A 183 34.57 -75.57 27.80
C GLU A 183 33.43 -74.80 27.10
N GLU A 184 33.23 -75.10 25.81
CA GLU A 184 31.90 -75.07 25.19
C GLU A 184 31.03 -76.22 25.79
N VAL A 185 29.70 -76.18 25.91
CA VAL A 185 28.64 -75.21 25.61
C VAL A 185 27.36 -75.74 26.29
N LYS A 186 26.49 -74.90 26.89
CA LYS A 186 25.04 -74.97 26.64
C LYS A 186 24.25 -73.72 27.05
N ILE A 187 23.29 -73.37 26.20
CA ILE A 187 22.36 -72.24 26.26
C ILE A 187 21.07 -72.67 26.98
N GLU A 188 20.47 -71.79 27.80
CA GLU A 188 19.02 -71.55 27.78
C GLU A 188 18.65 -70.20 28.45
N GLU A 189 17.73 -69.48 27.83
CA GLU A 189 17.33 -68.10 28.13
C GLU A 189 15.84 -68.10 28.55
N VAL A 190 15.52 -67.62 29.76
CA VAL A 190 14.14 -67.28 30.14
C VAL A 190 14.14 -65.98 30.95
N LYS A 191 13.29 -65.04 30.53
CA LYS A 191 13.03 -63.76 31.18
C LYS A 191 12.34 -63.92 32.53
N ASP A 192 12.68 -63.03 33.45
CA ASP A 192 11.98 -62.83 34.71
C ASP A 192 11.43 -61.39 34.82
N GLU A 193 10.16 -61.30 35.23
CA GLU A 193 9.32 -60.22 35.83
C GLU A 193 9.50 -58.71 35.44
N THR A 194 8.49 -57.85 35.21
CA THR A 194 7.24 -57.45 35.93
C THR A 194 7.44 -56.97 37.38
N PRO A 195 6.51 -56.20 38.02
CA PRO A 195 5.44 -55.30 37.52
C PRO A 195 5.37 -53.92 38.24
N ALA A 196 4.46 -53.03 37.79
CA ALA A 196 3.70 -52.02 38.57
C ALA A 196 4.48 -50.99 39.46
N ALA A 197 3.91 -49.93 40.05
CA ALA A 197 2.55 -49.37 40.14
C ALA A 197 2.70 -47.82 40.25
N GLU A 198 1.85 -46.96 39.67
CA GLU A 198 0.57 -46.44 40.21
C GLU A 198 0.68 -45.00 40.78
N GLU A 199 -0.48 -44.31 40.88
CA GLU A 199 -0.77 -42.90 41.24
C GLU A 199 -0.75 -41.94 40.03
N THR A 200 -1.88 -41.45 39.47
CA THR A 200 -3.11 -40.83 40.04
C THR A 200 -2.79 -39.64 40.96
N LYS A 201 -3.50 -38.49 40.93
CA LYS A 201 -4.87 -38.22 40.51
C LYS A 201 -5.02 -36.72 40.16
N ALA A 202 -6.06 -36.36 39.42
CA ALA A 202 -6.45 -34.96 39.19
C ALA A 202 -7.19 -34.35 40.40
N GLU A 203 -7.11 -33.02 40.54
CA GLU A 203 -8.20 -32.23 41.11
C GLU A 203 -8.26 -30.84 40.46
N ALA A 204 -9.45 -30.24 40.43
CA ALA A 204 -9.76 -28.97 39.80
C ALA A 204 -10.31 -27.98 40.83
N THR A 205 -10.21 -26.68 40.57
CA THR A 205 -11.19 -25.72 41.10
C THR A 205 -11.30 -24.49 40.22
N GLU A 206 -12.53 -24.06 39.96
CA GLU A 206 -12.86 -22.73 39.46
C GLU A 206 -12.80 -21.70 40.60
N GLU A 207 -12.57 -20.43 40.28
CA GLU A 207 -13.39 -19.37 40.89
C GLU A 207 -13.57 -18.19 39.93
N LYS A 208 -14.61 -17.38 40.18
CA LYS A 208 -15.27 -16.45 39.26
C LYS A 208 -15.56 -15.13 39.99
N THR A 209 -15.89 -14.08 39.23
CA THR A 209 -16.55 -12.83 39.70
C THR A 209 -15.58 -11.86 40.43
N GLU A 210 -15.72 -10.52 40.44
CA GLU A 210 -16.83 -9.62 40.02
C GLU A 210 -16.30 -8.18 39.73
N GLU A 211 -16.97 -7.40 38.87
CA GLU A 211 -16.92 -5.93 38.79
C GLU A 211 -17.94 -5.35 39.80
N PRO A 212 -17.78 -4.16 40.45
CA PRO A 212 -18.17 -2.91 39.76
C PRO A 212 -17.70 -1.52 40.29
N LYS A 213 -17.86 -0.52 39.40
CA LYS A 213 -18.39 0.87 39.55
C LYS A 213 -17.78 1.98 40.45
N GLU A 214 -17.61 3.12 39.74
CA GLU A 214 -18.05 4.51 40.05
C GLU A 214 -17.44 5.36 41.20
N GLU A 215 -16.86 6.51 40.81
CA GLU A 215 -17.15 7.80 41.45
C GLU A 215 -17.09 8.94 40.41
N GLU A 216 -18.04 9.89 40.45
CA GLU A 216 -18.16 11.04 39.54
C GLU A 216 -17.47 12.30 40.10
N VAL A 217 -17.11 13.26 39.23
CA VAL A 217 -17.09 14.69 39.61
C VAL A 217 -17.82 15.51 38.55
N LYS A 218 -18.78 16.30 39.03
CA LYS A 218 -19.80 17.03 38.26
C LYS A 218 -19.44 18.52 38.12
N ILE A 219 -19.72 19.14 36.97
CA ILE A 219 -19.89 20.60 36.84
C ILE A 219 -21.08 20.85 35.88
N GLU A 220 -22.08 21.58 36.33
CA GLU A 220 -23.28 22.04 35.57
C GLU A 220 -22.93 23.38 34.86
N GLU A 221 -23.29 23.66 33.60
CA GLU A 221 -24.51 24.32 33.06
C GLU A 221 -24.22 24.69 31.57
N VAL A 222 -25.10 25.14 30.65
CA VAL A 222 -26.50 25.63 30.66
C VAL A 222 -27.31 24.97 29.50
N LYS A 223 -28.64 24.94 29.65
CA LYS A 223 -29.75 24.70 28.70
C LYS A 223 -29.74 25.50 27.36
N GLU A 224 -29.96 24.82 26.22
CA GLU A 224 -30.61 25.37 25.00
C GLU A 224 -31.30 24.25 24.17
N GLU A 225 -32.23 24.59 23.28
CA GLU A 225 -33.24 23.70 22.67
C GLU A 225 -32.80 22.96 21.38
N GLU A 226 -33.26 21.71 21.20
CA GLU A 226 -33.58 21.12 19.88
C GLU A 226 -35.09 20.81 19.86
N PRO A 227 -35.82 21.20 18.79
CA PRO A 227 -35.93 20.30 17.66
C PRO A 227 -36.02 20.98 16.28
N LYS A 228 -35.22 20.53 15.31
CA LYS A 228 -35.49 20.82 13.88
C LYS A 228 -35.03 19.72 12.91
N ALA A 229 -35.61 18.52 13.05
CA ALA A 229 -35.28 17.34 12.25
C ALA A 229 -36.38 16.87 11.28
N GLU A 230 -37.59 17.45 11.32
CA GLU A 230 -38.77 16.88 10.65
C GLU A 230 -39.16 17.61 9.34
N GLU A 231 -39.11 18.95 9.27
CA GLU A 231 -39.46 19.71 8.04
C GLU A 231 -38.56 19.40 6.82
N LYS A 232 -37.32 18.93 7.04
CA LYS A 232 -36.33 18.79 5.95
C LYS A 232 -36.40 17.47 5.16
N LYS A 233 -37.43 16.65 5.42
CA LYS A 233 -37.68 15.39 4.70
C LYS A 233 -38.79 15.48 3.66
N GLU A 234 -39.77 16.37 3.83
CA GLU A 234 -40.88 16.52 2.87
C GLU A 234 -40.47 17.34 1.63
N GLU A 235 -39.77 18.46 1.83
CA GLU A 235 -39.28 19.33 0.74
C GLU A 235 -38.43 18.56 -0.29
N LYS A 236 -37.63 17.59 0.18
CA LYS A 236 -36.76 16.77 -0.69
C LYS A 236 -37.48 15.61 -1.39
N ALA A 237 -38.73 15.30 -1.02
CA ALA A 237 -39.55 14.27 -1.67
C ALA A 237 -40.44 14.86 -2.78
N GLU A 238 -40.78 16.15 -2.70
CA GLU A 238 -41.55 16.86 -3.72
C GLU A 238 -40.67 17.24 -4.93
N GLU A 239 -39.46 17.74 -4.69
CA GLU A 239 -38.50 18.11 -5.75
C GLU A 239 -38.14 16.90 -6.65
N ALA A 240 -37.95 15.72 -6.06
CA ALA A 240 -37.65 14.48 -6.78
C ALA A 240 -38.79 14.01 -7.71
N LYS A 241 -40.05 14.22 -7.32
CA LYS A 241 -41.21 13.88 -8.16
C LYS A 241 -41.42 14.87 -9.31
N ALA A 242 -41.05 16.13 -9.10
CA ALA A 242 -41.12 17.15 -10.15
C ALA A 242 -40.05 16.94 -11.24
N GLU A 243 -38.89 16.35 -10.89
CA GLU A 243 -37.84 15.99 -11.86
C GLU A 243 -38.20 14.74 -12.67
N GLU A 244 -38.78 13.71 -12.04
CA GLU A 244 -39.13 12.44 -12.70
C GLU A 244 -40.22 12.61 -13.78
N VAL A 245 -41.30 13.38 -13.50
CA VAL A 245 -42.36 13.69 -14.48
C VAL A 245 -41.81 14.45 -15.70
N LYS A 246 -40.82 15.32 -15.49
CA LYS A 246 -40.21 16.12 -16.55
C LYS A 246 -39.31 15.31 -17.49
N ILE A 247 -38.87 14.13 -17.05
CA ILE A 247 -38.04 13.21 -17.84
C ILE A 247 -38.90 12.27 -18.69
N GLU A 248 -40.15 11.99 -18.29
CA GLU A 248 -41.11 11.25 -19.14
C GLU A 248 -41.69 12.14 -20.25
N GLU A 249 -42.07 13.39 -19.96
CA GLU A 249 -42.69 14.30 -20.94
C GLU A 249 -41.74 14.64 -22.11
N VAL A 250 -40.44 14.78 -21.85
CA VAL A 250 -39.38 15.01 -22.87
C VAL A 250 -39.06 13.75 -23.70
N LYS A 251 -39.61 12.59 -23.34
CA LYS A 251 -39.32 11.29 -23.98
C LYS A 251 -40.43 10.79 -24.90
N GLU A 252 -41.59 11.45 -24.88
CA GLU A 252 -42.72 11.16 -25.76
C GLU A 252 -42.81 12.12 -26.97
N GLU A 253 -42.08 13.25 -26.94
CA GLU A 253 -42.00 14.21 -28.05
C GLU A 253 -40.74 13.99 -28.92
N GLU A 254 -40.97 13.65 -30.19
CA GLU A 254 -40.01 13.35 -31.28
C GLU A 254 -39.34 11.94 -31.29
N PRO A 255 -39.20 11.29 -32.46
CA PRO A 255 -39.15 11.88 -33.81
C PRO A 255 -40.39 11.67 -34.67
N LYS A 256 -40.97 12.78 -35.15
CA LYS A 256 -41.90 12.81 -36.29
C LYS A 256 -41.33 13.66 -37.44
N ALA A 257 -40.04 13.46 -37.73
CA ALA A 257 -39.26 14.25 -38.70
C ALA A 257 -38.53 13.41 -39.77
N GLU A 258 -38.65 12.07 -39.77
CA GLU A 258 -37.91 11.18 -40.69
C GLU A 258 -38.77 10.53 -41.81
N GLU A 259 -39.97 11.05 -42.07
CA GLU A 259 -40.85 10.52 -43.13
C GLU A 259 -41.05 11.46 -44.33
N VAL A 260 -40.87 12.78 -44.16
CA VAL A 260 -41.05 13.76 -45.26
C VAL A 260 -39.91 13.74 -46.30
N LYS A 261 -38.70 13.31 -45.92
CA LYS A 261 -37.51 13.29 -46.81
C LYS A 261 -37.41 12.06 -47.75
N LYS A 262 -38.47 11.25 -47.86
CA LYS A 262 -38.53 10.10 -48.79
C LYS A 262 -39.52 10.24 -49.95
N GLU A 263 -40.35 11.28 -49.98
CA GLU A 263 -41.19 11.60 -51.15
C GLU A 263 -40.52 12.60 -52.11
N GLU A 264 -39.68 13.51 -51.62
CA GLU A 264 -39.07 14.58 -52.45
C GLU A 264 -37.89 14.13 -53.34
N VAL A 265 -37.45 12.86 -53.24
CA VAL A 265 -36.36 12.28 -54.06
C VAL A 265 -36.90 11.28 -55.10
N LYS A 266 -38.15 11.48 -55.55
CA LYS A 266 -38.80 10.60 -56.54
C LYS A 266 -39.57 11.31 -57.65
N GLU A 267 -39.43 12.63 -57.76
CA GLU A 267 -40.00 13.43 -58.87
C GLU A 267 -38.95 14.17 -59.73
N GLU A 268 -37.64 14.09 -59.42
CA GLU A 268 -36.57 14.65 -60.26
C GLU A 268 -35.34 13.70 -60.40
N GLU A 269 -35.50 12.52 -61.02
CA GLU A 269 -34.53 11.91 -61.98
C GLU A 269 -35.18 10.78 -62.82
#